data_AF-A0A7X4F920-F1
#
_entry.id   AF-A0A7X4F920-F1
#
_cell.length_a   1.000
_cell.length_b   1.000
_cell.length_c   1.000
_cell.angle_alpha   90.00
_cell.angle_beta   90.00
_cell.angle_gamma   90.00
#
_symmetry.space_group_name_H-M   'P 1'
#
loop_
_entity.id
_entity.type
_entity.pdbx_description
1 polymer ?
#
loop_
_entity_poly.entity_id
_entity_poly.type
_entity_poly.pdbx_seq_one_letter_code
_entity_poly.pdbx_strand_id
1 'polypeptide(L)'
;MCCDWVSYINLSMSQTHQILWIDDEIEALQPHIHVLRERGYAVTPVTNGEDGIALLKNGDAQYNAILLDQVMPGKDGMATLEAIRTIDAQIPVVLVTQSSDEQFVEVALGKQVTDFLVKPIGVAQIASTLKRILDQPQIVVNQIPSQYTADFNTIRMLKDSAPTWQDWIDIYVKLLQWDLVSERLAEGGLKETHLAQKKECNTEFSDFVEAHYRDWVTGSSDAPPLSVDVLDRYVIPKLQDGKSVYFIVVDCFRLDHWLAVEPLLYPYFSIDRQYSFSILPSATMYSRNALFSGLFPVEIAERYPQYWQEESDGSTSTNRYERQLLEAHLKRRGVRLKPGLQYFKIFDARGGNTYKKRVAATKRTSLSALVINFIDILTHQRSQSDVLQQLAPDEAAFRTLAHSWFSHSVLFDILRIIAAQGATVVLTSDHGSVFCNRATPAFGNRETTTSLRFKIGANLGCEEGNAVYLRNPQDYRLPAETASKDYILAKDDYYFVYPNDFYKYKRQFQGGFQHGGISMGELITPVVTLTPRL
;
A
#
# COMPACT_ATOMS: atom_id res chain seq x y z
N MET A 1 6.74 -15.59 -11.17
CA MET A 1 6.51 -17.00 -10.80
C MET A 1 5.69 -17.01 -9.52
N CYS A 2 4.49 -17.57 -9.57
CA CYS A 2 3.58 -17.70 -8.43
C CYS A 2 3.97 -19.00 -7.71
N CYS A 3 4.53 -18.94 -6.51
CA CYS A 3 4.92 -20.14 -5.78
C CYS A 3 3.74 -20.69 -4.99
N ASP A 4 3.32 -21.90 -5.35
CA ASP A 4 2.31 -22.72 -4.70
C ASP A 4 2.79 -23.21 -3.32
N TRP A 5 2.03 -22.88 -2.27
CA TRP A 5 2.32 -23.14 -0.85
C TRP A 5 1.79 -24.50 -0.35
N VAL A 6 1.89 -25.57 -1.13
CA VAL A 6 1.41 -26.89 -0.68
C VAL A 6 2.45 -27.95 -0.95
N SER A 7 3.20 -28.36 0.09
CA SER A 7 3.50 -29.77 0.39
C SER A 7 4.35 -29.94 1.66
N TYR A 8 4.01 -31.00 2.40
CA TYR A 8 4.74 -31.74 3.43
C TYR A 8 4.28 -31.61 4.90
N ILE A 9 3.81 -32.76 5.37
CA ILE A 9 3.31 -33.13 6.70
C ILE A 9 4.40 -33.96 7.39
N ASN A 10 4.75 -33.64 8.65
CA ASN A 10 4.64 -34.59 9.78
C ASN A 10 4.98 -33.98 11.16
N LEU A 11 3.93 -33.91 11.99
CA LEU A 11 3.76 -34.23 13.43
C LEU A 11 4.83 -33.86 14.49
N SER A 12 4.40 -33.03 15.45
CA SER A 12 4.53 -33.31 16.89
C SER A 12 3.19 -33.02 17.60
N MET A 13 2.64 -34.02 18.30
CA MET A 13 1.42 -33.90 19.12
C MET A 13 1.72 -33.31 20.50
N SER A 14 0.86 -32.40 20.99
CA SER A 14 0.47 -32.28 22.39
C SER A 14 -0.52 -31.13 22.58
N GLN A 15 -1.77 -31.26 22.13
CA GLN A 15 -2.99 -30.57 22.63
C GLN A 15 -4.17 -31.17 21.84
N THR A 16 -5.11 -31.82 22.52
CA THR A 16 -6.32 -32.39 21.89
C THR A 16 -7.34 -31.27 21.71
N HIS A 17 -7.59 -30.83 20.47
CA HIS A 17 -8.53 -29.74 20.20
C HIS A 17 -9.98 -30.15 20.50
N GLN A 18 -10.67 -29.37 21.33
CA GLN A 18 -12.07 -29.54 21.70
C GLN A 18 -12.97 -28.84 20.66
N ILE A 19 -13.85 -29.59 20.01
CA ILE A 19 -14.75 -29.11 18.96
C ILE A 19 -16.19 -29.29 19.41
N LEU A 20 -16.98 -28.22 19.37
CA LEU A 20 -18.43 -28.29 19.57
C LEU A 20 -19.11 -28.44 18.20
N TRP A 21 -19.94 -29.47 18.01
CA TRP A 21 -20.70 -29.66 16.78
C TRP A 21 -22.20 -29.57 17.09
N ILE A 22 -22.85 -28.54 16.55
CA ILE A 22 -24.27 -28.23 16.70
C ILE A 22 -24.98 -28.52 15.37
N ASP A 23 -25.78 -29.58 15.30
CA ASP A 23 -26.52 -29.99 14.08
C ASP A 23 -27.74 -30.84 14.51
N ASP A 24 -28.92 -30.67 13.91
CA ASP A 24 -30.10 -31.44 14.30
C ASP A 24 -30.06 -32.90 13.79
N GLU A 25 -29.20 -33.19 12.82
CA GLU A 25 -28.98 -34.51 12.22
C GLU A 25 -27.69 -35.18 12.75
N ILE A 26 -27.25 -34.85 13.98
CA ILE A 26 -26.02 -35.40 14.61
C ILE A 26 -25.93 -36.93 14.57
N GLU A 27 -27.05 -37.65 14.60
CA GLU A 27 -27.07 -39.11 14.49
C GLU A 27 -26.53 -39.59 13.13
N ALA A 28 -26.87 -38.89 12.04
CA ALA A 28 -26.35 -39.17 10.70
C ALA A 28 -24.85 -38.84 10.58
N LEU A 29 -24.34 -37.96 11.46
CA LEU A 29 -22.96 -37.50 11.48
C LEU A 29 -22.04 -38.35 12.39
N GLN A 30 -22.55 -39.36 13.09
CA GLN A 30 -21.73 -40.23 13.95
C GLN A 30 -20.50 -40.86 13.27
N PRO A 31 -20.57 -41.32 12.00
CA PRO A 31 -19.38 -41.79 11.28
C PRO A 31 -18.33 -40.69 11.11
N HIS A 32 -18.74 -39.44 10.90
CA HIS A 32 -17.84 -38.30 10.75
C HIS A 32 -17.16 -37.96 12.08
N ILE A 33 -17.93 -37.95 13.17
CA ILE A 33 -17.45 -37.71 14.53
C ILE A 33 -16.43 -38.77 14.93
N HIS A 34 -16.68 -40.05 14.61
CA HIS A 34 -15.76 -41.14 14.89
C HIS A 34 -14.39 -40.93 14.24
N VAL A 35 -14.38 -40.64 12.94
CA VAL A 35 -13.12 -40.42 12.20
C VAL A 35 -12.39 -39.14 12.66
N LEU A 36 -13.12 -38.09 13.07
CA LEU A 36 -12.48 -36.90 13.66
C LEU A 36 -11.82 -37.22 15.01
N ARG A 37 -12.44 -38.06 15.83
CA ARG A 37 -11.86 -38.54 17.10
C ARG A 37 -10.59 -39.37 16.87
N GLU A 38 -10.59 -40.26 15.88
CA GLU A 38 -9.38 -41.00 15.47
C GLU A 38 -8.25 -40.06 15.00
N ARG A 39 -8.59 -38.90 14.43
CA ARG A 39 -7.65 -37.86 14.00
C ARG A 39 -7.19 -36.92 15.13
N GLY A 40 -7.57 -37.18 16.38
CA GLY A 40 -7.11 -36.44 17.55
C GLY A 40 -7.94 -35.22 17.93
N TYR A 41 -9.16 -35.09 17.40
CA TYR A 41 -10.13 -34.06 17.84
C TYR A 41 -11.07 -34.62 18.91
N ALA A 42 -11.31 -33.86 19.97
CA ALA A 42 -12.34 -34.16 20.96
C ALA A 42 -13.64 -33.47 20.54
N VAL A 43 -14.57 -34.22 19.94
CA VAL A 43 -15.83 -33.66 19.41
C VAL A 43 -16.97 -33.89 20.40
N THR A 44 -17.61 -32.79 20.83
CA THR A 44 -18.85 -32.78 21.63
C THR A 44 -20.02 -32.46 20.71
N PRO A 45 -20.90 -33.44 20.40
CA PRO A 45 -22.06 -33.22 19.56
C PRO A 45 -23.28 -32.77 20.38
N VAL A 46 -24.08 -31.85 19.84
CA VAL A 46 -25.39 -31.42 20.37
C VAL A 46 -26.40 -31.25 19.24
N THR A 47 -27.68 -31.48 19.53
CA THR A 47 -28.74 -31.56 18.51
C THR A 47 -29.50 -30.25 18.27
N ASN A 48 -29.18 -29.19 19.02
CA ASN A 48 -29.86 -27.90 18.92
C ASN A 48 -28.98 -26.75 19.45
N GLY A 49 -29.32 -25.52 19.03
CA GLY A 49 -28.57 -24.32 19.38
C GLY A 49 -28.62 -23.97 20.87
N GLU A 50 -29.74 -24.21 21.56
CA GLU A 50 -29.89 -23.96 22.99
C GLU A 50 -28.89 -24.75 23.85
N ASP A 51 -28.73 -26.04 23.57
CA ASP A 51 -27.80 -26.92 24.28
C ASP A 51 -26.35 -26.49 24.04
N GLY A 52 -26.01 -26.14 22.79
CA GLY A 52 -24.68 -25.60 22.46
C GLY A 52 -24.36 -24.30 23.22
N ILE A 53 -25.34 -23.39 23.32
CA ILE A 53 -25.21 -22.14 24.09
C ILE A 53 -25.08 -22.42 25.59
N ALA A 54 -25.86 -23.37 26.13
CA ALA A 54 -25.77 -23.75 27.53
C ALA A 54 -24.40 -24.31 27.89
N LEU A 55 -23.82 -25.16 27.03
CA LEU A 55 -22.46 -25.69 27.21
C LEU A 55 -21.40 -24.59 27.21
N LEU A 56 -21.53 -23.58 26.33
CA LEU A 56 -20.61 -22.45 26.30
C LEU A 56 -20.72 -21.55 27.55
N LYS A 57 -21.92 -21.41 28.12
CA LYS A 57 -22.15 -20.59 29.33
C LYS A 57 -21.71 -21.26 30.62
N ASN A 58 -21.83 -22.59 30.72
CA ASN A 58 -21.54 -23.33 31.95
C ASN A 58 -20.03 -23.40 32.25
N GLY A 59 -19.17 -23.20 31.24
CA GLY A 59 -17.72 -23.01 31.43
C GLY A 59 -16.91 -24.28 31.78
N ASP A 60 -17.54 -25.45 31.85
CA ASP A 60 -16.89 -26.72 32.21
C ASP A 60 -15.93 -27.27 31.12
N ALA A 61 -16.03 -26.78 29.87
CA ALA A 61 -15.14 -27.13 28.77
C ALA A 61 -14.85 -25.90 27.89
N GLN A 62 -13.57 -25.62 27.62
CA GLN A 62 -13.16 -24.64 26.62
C GLN A 62 -13.12 -25.29 25.24
N TYR A 63 -13.94 -24.80 24.31
CA TYR A 63 -13.95 -25.23 22.92
C TYR A 63 -12.99 -24.39 22.09
N ASN A 64 -12.27 -25.02 21.16
CA ASN A 64 -11.33 -24.37 20.26
C ASN A 64 -11.96 -23.98 18.91
N ALA A 65 -13.04 -24.65 18.51
CA ALA A 65 -13.85 -24.27 17.34
C ALA A 65 -15.27 -24.84 17.46
N ILE A 66 -16.20 -24.24 16.71
CA ILE A 66 -17.60 -24.66 16.62
C ILE A 66 -17.95 -24.98 15.17
N LEU A 67 -18.54 -26.15 14.92
CA LEU A 67 -19.25 -26.48 13.68
C LEU A 67 -20.74 -26.26 13.94
N LEU A 68 -21.39 -25.39 13.18
CA LEU A 68 -22.78 -24.99 13.40
C LEU A 68 -23.61 -25.19 12.14
N ASP A 69 -24.64 -26.02 12.21
CA ASP A 69 -25.62 -26.11 11.14
C ASP A 69 -26.46 -24.83 11.03
N GLN A 70 -26.69 -24.41 9.80
CA GLN A 70 -27.49 -23.24 9.50
C GLN A 70 -28.97 -23.53 9.75
N VAL A 71 -29.46 -24.67 9.28
CA VAL A 71 -30.90 -24.96 9.24
C VAL A 71 -31.21 -26.02 10.28
N MET A 72 -31.66 -25.60 11.45
CA MET A 72 -32.11 -26.49 12.53
C MET A 72 -33.56 -26.17 12.94
N PRO A 73 -34.38 -27.16 13.32
CA PRO A 73 -35.67 -26.96 13.94
C PRO A 73 -35.55 -26.17 15.26
N GLY A 74 -36.38 -25.14 15.43
CA GLY A 74 -36.34 -24.28 16.61
C GLY A 74 -35.52 -23.02 16.40
N LYS A 75 -34.44 -22.84 17.16
CA LYS A 75 -33.57 -21.66 17.04
C LYS A 75 -32.64 -21.77 15.84
N ASP A 76 -32.87 -20.90 14.86
CA ASP A 76 -32.10 -20.78 13.62
C ASP A 76 -30.58 -20.70 13.89
N GLY A 77 -29.77 -21.31 13.04
CA GLY A 77 -28.31 -21.34 13.15
C GLY A 77 -27.71 -19.93 13.20
N MET A 78 -28.31 -18.97 12.49
CA MET A 78 -27.88 -17.57 12.53
C MET A 78 -28.17 -16.88 13.86
N ALA A 79 -29.31 -17.19 14.50
CA ALA A 79 -29.63 -16.68 15.83
C ALA A 79 -28.77 -17.35 16.92
N THR A 80 -28.35 -18.59 16.68
CA THR A 80 -27.40 -19.31 17.53
C THR A 80 -26.00 -18.70 17.43
N LEU A 81 -25.54 -18.37 16.21
CA LEU A 81 -24.27 -17.66 15.99
C LEU A 81 -24.21 -16.31 16.72
N GLU A 82 -25.26 -15.50 16.63
CA GLU A 82 -25.33 -14.20 17.34
C GLU A 82 -25.19 -14.38 18.85
N ALA A 83 -25.89 -15.37 19.41
CA ALA A 83 -25.79 -15.68 20.84
C ALA A 83 -24.37 -16.18 21.23
N ILE A 84 -23.74 -17.01 20.40
CA ILE A 84 -22.35 -17.45 20.61
C ILE A 84 -21.41 -16.25 20.63
N ARG A 85 -21.55 -15.31 19.67
CA ARG A 85 -20.71 -14.11 19.58
C ARG A 85 -20.83 -13.19 20.79
N THR A 86 -21.98 -13.18 21.46
CA THR A 86 -22.13 -12.45 22.74
C THR A 86 -21.44 -13.11 23.93
N ILE A 87 -21.16 -14.42 23.85
CA ILE A 87 -20.47 -15.18 24.88
C ILE A 87 -18.96 -15.17 24.63
N ASP A 88 -18.55 -15.48 23.40
CA ASP A 88 -17.17 -15.47 22.94
C ASP A 88 -17.11 -14.95 21.49
N ALA A 89 -16.59 -13.73 21.35
CA ALA A 89 -16.43 -13.07 20.05
C ALA A 89 -15.30 -13.66 19.21
N GLN A 90 -14.34 -14.38 19.83
CA GLN A 90 -13.10 -14.84 19.21
C GLN A 90 -13.12 -16.32 18.85
N ILE A 91 -14.01 -17.13 19.43
CA ILE A 91 -14.08 -18.56 19.10
C ILE A 91 -14.35 -18.76 17.60
N PRO A 92 -13.51 -19.53 16.89
CA PRO A 92 -13.74 -19.83 15.49
C PRO A 92 -15.06 -20.58 15.28
N VAL A 93 -15.90 -20.11 14.35
CA VAL A 93 -17.16 -20.77 14.00
C VAL A 93 -17.17 -21.08 12.51
N VAL A 94 -17.40 -22.34 12.17
CA VAL A 94 -17.58 -22.83 10.80
C VAL A 94 -19.07 -23.12 10.60
N LEU A 95 -19.68 -22.41 9.66
CA LEU A 95 -21.10 -22.59 9.35
C LEU A 95 -21.27 -23.74 8.34
N VAL A 96 -22.21 -24.64 8.61
CA VAL A 96 -22.58 -25.75 7.74
C VAL A 96 -23.91 -25.39 7.07
N THR A 97 -23.98 -25.44 5.73
CA THR A 97 -25.16 -24.99 4.97
C THR A 97 -25.55 -25.97 3.86
N GLN A 98 -26.82 -25.95 3.45
CA GLN A 98 -27.33 -26.68 2.28
C GLN A 98 -27.24 -25.87 0.96
N SER A 99 -26.94 -24.56 1.01
CA SER A 99 -26.95 -23.67 -0.17
C SER A 99 -25.56 -23.13 -0.51
N SER A 100 -25.27 -23.04 -1.80
CA SER A 100 -24.06 -22.42 -2.36
C SER A 100 -24.30 -21.00 -2.89
N ASP A 101 -25.42 -20.35 -2.54
CA ASP A 101 -25.79 -19.03 -3.08
C ASP A 101 -24.86 -17.89 -2.63
N GLU A 102 -24.35 -17.11 -3.60
CA GLU A 102 -23.40 -16.01 -3.40
C GLU A 102 -23.95 -14.87 -2.50
N GLN A 103 -25.26 -14.64 -2.51
CA GLN A 103 -25.90 -13.61 -1.66
C GLN A 103 -25.80 -13.93 -0.17
N PHE A 104 -25.59 -15.20 0.20
CA PHE A 104 -25.51 -15.64 1.58
C PHE A 104 -24.11 -15.46 2.17
N VAL A 105 -23.07 -15.54 1.32
CA VAL A 105 -21.66 -15.32 1.71
C VAL A 105 -21.46 -13.90 2.27
N GLU A 106 -22.15 -12.88 1.72
CA GLU A 106 -22.09 -11.50 2.21
C GLU A 106 -22.67 -11.34 3.63
N VAL A 107 -23.76 -12.05 3.95
CA VAL A 107 -24.41 -11.97 5.27
C VAL A 107 -23.62 -12.71 6.34
N ALA A 108 -23.01 -13.85 5.99
CA ALA A 108 -22.15 -14.64 6.88
C ALA A 108 -20.82 -13.93 7.20
N LEU A 109 -20.23 -13.23 6.22
CA LEU A 109 -19.04 -12.40 6.43
C LEU A 109 -19.32 -11.20 7.36
N GLY A 110 -20.51 -10.61 7.27
CA GLY A 110 -20.95 -9.52 8.16
C GLY A 110 -21.10 -9.92 9.64
N LYS A 111 -21.18 -11.22 9.93
CA LYS A 111 -21.38 -11.80 11.28
C LYS A 111 -20.15 -12.52 11.84
N GLN A 112 -18.98 -12.31 11.24
CA GLN A 112 -17.69 -12.86 11.71
C GLN A 112 -17.66 -14.40 11.79
N VAL A 113 -18.18 -15.07 10.77
CA VAL A 113 -17.97 -16.52 10.59
C VAL A 113 -16.54 -16.76 10.09
N THR A 114 -15.88 -17.80 10.59
CA THR A 114 -14.47 -18.11 10.24
C THR A 114 -14.34 -18.86 8.92
N ASP A 115 -15.30 -19.74 8.62
CA ASP A 115 -15.41 -20.44 7.33
C ASP A 115 -16.82 -21.02 7.14
N PHE A 116 -17.12 -21.56 5.96
CA PHE A 116 -18.35 -22.33 5.73
C PHE A 116 -18.12 -23.64 4.96
N LEU A 117 -19.01 -24.61 5.18
CA LEU A 117 -19.02 -25.91 4.53
C LEU A 117 -20.40 -26.19 3.93
N VAL A 118 -20.44 -26.66 2.69
CA VAL A 118 -21.69 -26.97 1.98
C VAL A 118 -21.99 -28.47 2.09
N LYS A 119 -23.20 -28.84 2.53
CA LYS A 119 -23.71 -30.22 2.57
C LYS A 119 -23.91 -30.72 1.11
N PRO A 120 -23.57 -31.99 0.79
CA PRO A 120 -23.05 -33.03 1.69
C PRO A 120 -21.56 -32.82 2.03
N ILE A 121 -21.23 -32.84 3.33
CA ILE A 121 -19.87 -32.55 3.80
C ILE A 121 -19.09 -33.84 3.98
N GLY A 122 -17.93 -33.95 3.33
CA GLY A 122 -17.01 -35.07 3.54
C GLY A 122 -16.13 -34.90 4.77
N VAL A 123 -15.82 -35.99 5.48
CA VAL A 123 -14.90 -35.98 6.64
C VAL A 123 -13.55 -35.32 6.35
N ALA A 124 -12.99 -35.55 5.15
CA ALA A 124 -11.72 -34.95 4.75
C ALA A 124 -11.80 -33.42 4.70
N GLN A 125 -12.94 -32.87 4.26
CA GLN A 125 -13.21 -31.45 4.15
C GLN A 125 -13.38 -30.80 5.53
N ILE A 126 -14.04 -31.49 6.47
CA ILE A 126 -14.16 -31.03 7.87
C ILE A 126 -12.78 -31.00 8.51
N ALA A 127 -12.01 -32.08 8.37
CA ALA A 127 -10.67 -32.16 8.95
C ALA A 127 -9.71 -31.12 8.36
N SER A 128 -9.74 -30.86 7.04
CA SER A 128 -8.90 -29.83 6.44
C SER A 128 -9.26 -28.43 6.93
N THR A 129 -10.56 -28.16 7.11
CA THR A 129 -11.07 -26.87 7.58
C THR A 129 -10.71 -26.64 9.04
N LEU A 130 -10.96 -27.62 9.90
CA LEU A 130 -10.57 -27.58 11.31
C LEU A 130 -9.05 -27.44 11.45
N LYS A 131 -8.26 -28.21 10.69
CA LYS A 131 -6.81 -28.07 10.68
C LYS A 131 -6.38 -26.65 10.29
N ARG A 132 -6.92 -26.10 9.21
CA ARG A 132 -6.60 -24.75 8.74
C ARG A 132 -6.91 -23.70 9.80
N ILE A 133 -8.02 -23.83 10.51
CA ILE A 133 -8.49 -22.83 11.50
C ILE A 133 -7.76 -22.97 12.83
N LEU A 134 -7.47 -24.19 13.27
CA LEU A 134 -6.88 -24.48 14.58
C LEU A 134 -5.35 -24.44 14.57
N ASP A 135 -4.70 -24.78 13.45
CA ASP A 135 -3.24 -24.74 13.31
C ASP A 135 -2.70 -23.35 12.92
N GLN A 136 -3.58 -22.43 12.48
CA GLN A 136 -3.20 -21.10 12.00
C GLN A 136 -2.47 -20.20 13.01
N PRO A 137 -2.73 -20.27 14.35
CA PRO A 137 -1.97 -19.47 15.31
C PRO A 137 -0.58 -20.04 15.65
N GLN A 138 -0.37 -21.37 15.58
CA GLN A 138 0.84 -22.01 16.13
C GLN A 138 1.84 -22.49 15.07
N ILE A 139 1.39 -22.86 13.86
CA ILE A 139 2.30 -23.33 12.80
C ILE A 139 2.95 -22.15 12.07
N VAL A 140 2.24 -21.04 11.91
CA VAL A 140 2.75 -19.86 11.18
C VAL A 140 3.87 -19.16 11.96
N VAL A 141 3.74 -18.99 13.28
CA VAL A 141 4.74 -18.31 14.12
C VAL A 141 6.08 -19.05 14.16
N ASN A 142 6.07 -20.39 14.17
CA ASN A 142 7.30 -21.20 14.18
C ASN A 142 8.08 -21.21 12.85
N GLN A 143 7.48 -20.75 11.75
CA GLN A 143 8.14 -20.67 10.43
C GLN A 143 8.68 -19.27 10.11
N ILE A 144 8.25 -18.23 10.84
CA ILE A 144 8.63 -16.83 10.58
C ILE A 144 10.15 -16.64 10.63
N PRO A 145 10.88 -17.15 11.65
CA PRO A 145 12.32 -16.94 11.67
C PRO A 145 13.04 -17.58 10.48
N SER A 146 12.62 -18.78 10.08
CA SER A 146 13.22 -19.50 8.95
C SER A 146 12.93 -18.82 7.62
N GLN A 147 11.67 -18.39 7.39
CA GLN A 147 11.28 -17.68 6.17
C GLN A 147 11.95 -16.31 6.09
N TYR A 148 11.97 -15.56 7.19
CA TYR A 148 12.68 -14.29 7.27
C TYR A 148 14.17 -14.47 6.99
N THR A 149 14.82 -15.49 7.58
CA THR A 149 16.24 -15.76 7.31
C THR A 149 16.51 -16.07 5.84
N ALA A 150 15.62 -16.82 5.17
CA ALA A 150 15.75 -17.12 3.75
C ALA A 150 15.61 -15.84 2.88
N ASP A 151 14.61 -15.00 3.16
CA ASP A 151 14.43 -13.74 2.45
C ASP A 151 15.54 -12.73 2.76
N PHE A 152 16.05 -12.72 3.99
CA PHE A 152 17.20 -11.91 4.41
C PHE A 152 18.42 -12.23 3.55
N ASN A 153 18.73 -13.52 3.38
CA ASN A 153 19.84 -13.98 2.54
C ASN A 153 19.60 -13.69 1.05
N THR A 154 18.34 -13.76 0.60
CA THR A 154 17.97 -13.41 -0.78
C THR A 154 18.23 -11.93 -1.05
N ILE A 155 17.79 -11.04 -0.16
CA ILE A 155 18.05 -9.60 -0.25
C ILE A 155 19.55 -9.34 -0.30
N ARG A 156 20.32 -9.98 0.60
CA ARG A 156 21.78 -9.84 0.62
C ARG A 156 22.42 -10.27 -0.70
N MET A 157 22.02 -11.40 -1.27
CA MET A 157 22.53 -11.88 -2.55
C MET A 157 22.26 -10.89 -3.70
N LEU A 158 21.04 -10.34 -3.76
CA LEU A 158 20.68 -9.36 -4.79
C LEU A 158 21.54 -8.09 -4.67
N LYS A 159 21.77 -7.60 -3.45
CA LYS A 159 22.64 -6.44 -3.21
C LYS A 159 24.09 -6.69 -3.62
N ASP A 160 24.63 -7.86 -3.30
CA ASP A 160 26.03 -8.21 -3.57
C ASP A 160 26.29 -8.49 -5.07
N SER A 161 25.25 -8.55 -5.91
CA SER A 161 25.32 -8.94 -7.32
C SER A 161 25.18 -7.78 -8.32
N ALA A 162 25.58 -6.57 -7.93
CA ALA A 162 25.45 -5.34 -8.73
C ALA A 162 23.99 -5.10 -9.16
N PRO A 163 23.11 -4.75 -8.21
CA PRO A 163 21.67 -4.76 -8.40
C PRO A 163 21.24 -3.80 -9.51
N THR A 164 20.32 -4.27 -10.35
CA THR A 164 19.58 -3.44 -11.31
C THR A 164 18.48 -2.66 -10.60
N TRP A 165 17.82 -1.73 -11.31
CA TRP A 165 16.69 -1.00 -10.74
C TRP A 165 15.49 -1.92 -10.44
N GLN A 166 15.35 -3.04 -11.16
CA GLN A 166 14.35 -4.08 -10.88
C GLN A 166 14.69 -4.83 -9.59
N ASP A 167 15.96 -5.18 -9.38
CA ASP A 167 16.38 -5.84 -8.14
C ASP A 167 16.10 -4.96 -6.92
N TRP A 168 16.26 -3.64 -7.04
CA TRP A 168 15.88 -2.70 -5.99
C TRP A 168 14.38 -2.64 -5.72
N ILE A 169 13.53 -2.79 -6.74
CA ILE A 169 12.08 -2.95 -6.54
C ILE A 169 11.81 -4.24 -5.77
N ASP A 170 12.41 -5.36 -6.17
CA ASP A 170 12.20 -6.66 -5.54
C ASP A 170 12.68 -6.68 -4.07
N ILE A 171 13.85 -6.09 -3.80
CA ILE A 171 14.37 -5.88 -2.45
C ILE A 171 13.37 -5.05 -1.64
N TYR A 172 12.91 -3.92 -2.17
CA TYR A 172 12.02 -3.03 -1.42
C TYR A 172 10.67 -3.70 -1.14
N VAL A 173 10.07 -4.37 -2.13
CA VAL A 173 8.82 -5.12 -1.97
C VAL A 173 8.96 -6.20 -0.90
N LYS A 174 10.05 -6.98 -0.88
CA LYS A 174 10.31 -7.98 0.17
C LYS A 174 10.41 -7.35 1.54
N LEU A 175 11.13 -6.22 1.68
CA LEU A 175 11.21 -5.49 2.95
C LEU A 175 9.82 -5.00 3.42
N LEU A 176 9.00 -4.48 2.50
CA LEU A 176 7.66 -4.01 2.83
C LEU A 176 6.69 -5.14 3.20
N GLN A 177 6.83 -6.32 2.59
CA GLN A 177 6.04 -7.50 2.97
C GLN A 177 6.28 -7.87 4.43
N TRP A 178 7.53 -7.78 4.89
CA TRP A 178 7.90 -7.97 6.29
C TRP A 178 7.40 -6.82 7.19
N ASP A 179 7.39 -5.58 6.70
CA ASP A 179 6.79 -4.45 7.43
C ASP A 179 5.30 -4.64 7.70
N LEU A 180 4.55 -5.26 6.78
CA LEU A 180 3.11 -5.52 6.93
C LEU A 180 2.80 -6.54 8.04
N VAL A 181 3.74 -7.41 8.38
CA VAL A 181 3.62 -8.41 9.45
C VAL A 181 4.54 -8.11 10.64
N SER A 182 4.81 -6.82 10.90
CA SER A 182 5.81 -6.37 11.88
C SER A 182 5.56 -6.84 13.31
N GLU A 183 4.29 -7.02 13.72
CA GLU A 183 3.93 -7.58 15.02
C GLU A 183 4.51 -9.00 15.19
N ARG A 184 4.42 -9.81 14.14
CA ARG A 184 4.95 -11.18 14.15
C ARG A 184 6.49 -11.21 14.15
N LEU A 185 7.13 -10.22 13.53
CA LEU A 185 8.59 -10.05 13.65
C LEU A 185 9.02 -9.66 15.06
N ALA A 186 8.20 -8.86 15.75
CA ALA A 186 8.47 -8.48 17.14
C ALA A 186 8.37 -9.70 18.06
N GLU A 187 7.35 -10.54 17.90
CA GLU A 187 7.20 -11.82 18.61
C GLU A 187 8.37 -12.77 18.36
N GLY A 188 8.90 -12.78 17.12
CA GLY A 188 10.07 -13.57 16.73
C GLY A 188 11.43 -12.95 17.10
N GLY A 189 11.48 -11.77 17.72
CA GLY A 189 12.74 -11.09 18.07
C GLY A 189 13.55 -10.55 16.87
N LEU A 190 12.94 -10.43 15.68
CA LEU A 190 13.60 -10.07 14.43
C LEU A 190 13.39 -8.62 14.01
N LYS A 191 12.56 -7.87 14.74
CA LYS A 191 12.20 -6.48 14.41
C LYS A 191 13.42 -5.57 14.25
N GLU A 192 14.37 -5.59 15.18
CA GLU A 192 15.57 -4.75 15.11
C GLU A 192 16.49 -5.14 13.94
N THR A 193 16.60 -6.43 13.66
CA THR A 193 17.37 -6.95 12.52
C THR A 193 16.76 -6.47 11.20
N HIS A 194 15.44 -6.51 11.08
CA HIS A 194 14.71 -6.00 9.92
C HIS A 194 14.87 -4.50 9.72
N LEU A 195 14.75 -3.71 10.80
CA LEU A 195 14.97 -2.26 10.74
C LEU A 195 16.41 -1.92 10.32
N ALA A 196 17.41 -2.65 10.82
CA ALA A 196 18.81 -2.48 10.44
C ALA A 196 19.03 -2.81 8.96
N GLN A 197 18.50 -3.95 8.48
CA GLN A 197 18.60 -4.36 7.08
C GLN A 197 17.94 -3.33 6.15
N LYS A 198 16.73 -2.86 6.50
CA LYS A 198 16.02 -1.85 5.71
C LYS A 198 16.82 -0.55 5.59
N LYS A 199 17.44 -0.11 6.69
CA LYS A 199 18.30 1.09 6.70
C LYS A 199 19.52 0.91 5.80
N GLU A 200 20.22 -0.22 5.91
CA GLU A 200 21.37 -0.55 5.06
C GLU A 200 21.00 -0.56 3.58
N CYS A 201 19.89 -1.22 3.22
CA CYS A 201 19.37 -1.23 1.85
C CYS A 201 19.04 0.19 1.35
N ASN A 202 18.52 1.06 2.21
CA ASN A 202 18.17 2.43 1.82
C ASN A 202 19.40 3.31 1.58
N THR A 203 20.46 3.13 2.38
CA THR A 203 21.76 3.78 2.14
C THR A 203 22.31 3.37 0.77
N GLU A 204 22.43 2.06 0.52
CA GLU A 204 22.97 1.54 -0.74
C GLU A 204 22.11 1.88 -1.96
N PHE A 205 20.77 1.89 -1.81
CA PHE A 205 19.87 2.36 -2.85
C PHE A 205 20.13 3.84 -3.18
N SER A 206 20.42 4.66 -2.17
CA SER A 206 20.71 6.08 -2.39
C SER A 206 22.02 6.27 -3.17
N ASP A 207 23.03 5.45 -2.88
CA ASP A 207 24.31 5.42 -3.62
C ASP A 207 24.10 4.95 -5.07
N PHE A 208 23.26 3.92 -5.26
CA PHE A 208 22.87 3.42 -6.57
C PHE A 208 22.19 4.51 -7.41
N VAL A 209 21.18 5.20 -6.86
CA VAL A 209 20.51 6.29 -7.58
C VAL A 209 21.48 7.42 -7.89
N GLU A 210 22.36 7.82 -6.96
CA GLU A 210 23.38 8.83 -7.20
C GLU A 210 24.29 8.47 -8.38
N ALA A 211 24.72 7.21 -8.47
CA ALA A 211 25.61 6.72 -9.52
C ALA A 211 24.93 6.63 -10.90
N HIS A 212 23.64 6.31 -10.96
CA HIS A 212 22.95 5.96 -12.21
C HIS A 212 21.97 7.01 -12.74
N TYR A 213 21.44 7.89 -11.89
CA TYR A 213 20.31 8.75 -12.26
C TYR A 213 20.63 9.71 -13.42
N ARG A 214 21.86 10.25 -13.49
CA ARG A 214 22.28 11.11 -14.60
C ARG A 214 22.13 10.39 -15.95
N ASP A 215 22.52 9.13 -16.02
CA ASP A 215 22.45 8.34 -17.25
C ASP A 215 20.99 7.99 -17.59
N TRP A 216 20.16 7.71 -16.59
CA TRP A 216 18.72 7.45 -16.77
C TRP A 216 18.01 8.61 -17.45
N VAL A 217 18.31 9.86 -17.08
CA VAL A 217 17.62 11.04 -17.62
C VAL A 217 18.24 11.58 -18.91
N THR A 218 19.44 11.13 -19.29
CA THR A 218 20.15 11.60 -20.49
C THR A 218 20.06 10.63 -21.68
N GLY A 219 19.57 9.40 -21.49
CA GLY A 219 19.20 8.52 -22.59
C GLY A 219 19.65 7.06 -22.46
N SER A 220 19.93 6.57 -21.24
CA SER A 220 20.19 5.15 -21.02
C SER A 220 19.02 4.28 -21.50
N SER A 221 19.33 3.18 -22.20
CA SER A 221 18.34 2.16 -22.56
C SER A 221 17.90 1.31 -21.38
N ASP A 222 18.65 1.33 -20.27
CA ASP A 222 18.37 0.59 -19.04
C ASP A 222 17.99 1.56 -17.90
N ALA A 223 17.03 2.43 -18.18
CA ALA A 223 16.44 3.31 -17.18
C ALA A 223 15.14 2.69 -16.64
N PRO A 224 14.84 2.83 -15.33
CA PRO A 224 13.52 2.49 -14.81
C PRO A 224 12.44 3.35 -15.50
N PRO A 225 11.17 2.92 -15.53
CA PRO A 225 10.07 3.82 -15.82
C PRO A 225 10.13 5.01 -14.86
N LEU A 226 10.34 6.23 -15.37
CA LEU A 226 10.36 7.45 -14.57
C LEU A 226 8.98 8.10 -14.55
N SER A 227 8.78 9.13 -13.71
CA SER A 227 7.53 9.91 -13.70
C SER A 227 7.09 10.36 -15.11
N VAL A 228 8.05 10.79 -15.95
CA VAL A 228 7.80 11.23 -17.34
C VAL A 228 7.22 10.13 -18.24
N ASP A 229 7.44 8.85 -17.90
CA ASP A 229 7.03 7.72 -18.71
C ASP A 229 5.63 7.19 -18.37
N VAL A 230 5.09 7.51 -17.19
CA VAL A 230 3.92 6.81 -16.63
C VAL A 230 2.70 6.86 -17.55
N LEU A 231 2.39 8.04 -18.09
CA LEU A 231 1.26 8.19 -19.01
C LEU A 231 1.48 7.43 -20.31
N ASP A 232 2.68 7.52 -20.89
CA ASP A 232 3.02 6.89 -22.17
C ASP A 232 3.02 5.36 -22.09
N ARG A 233 3.49 4.81 -20.97
CA ARG A 233 3.59 3.36 -20.78
C ARG A 233 2.26 2.74 -20.33
N TYR A 234 1.53 3.40 -19.43
CA TYR A 234 0.42 2.75 -18.72
C TYR A 234 -0.96 3.32 -19.04
N VAL A 235 -1.08 4.56 -19.55
CA VAL A 235 -2.39 5.20 -19.81
C VAL A 235 -2.70 5.29 -21.29
N ILE A 236 -1.80 5.86 -22.08
CA ILE A 236 -2.01 6.16 -23.50
C ILE A 236 -2.30 4.91 -24.34
N PRO A 237 -1.60 3.78 -24.18
CA PRO A 237 -1.92 2.55 -24.92
C PRO A 237 -3.37 2.10 -24.67
N LYS A 238 -3.85 2.19 -23.42
CA LYS A 238 -5.22 1.83 -23.06
C LYS A 238 -6.26 2.76 -23.72
N LEU A 239 -5.94 4.05 -23.85
CA LEU A 239 -6.79 5.01 -24.56
C LEU A 239 -6.82 4.74 -26.07
N GLN A 240 -5.69 4.34 -26.65
CA GLN A 240 -5.59 3.97 -28.07
C GLN A 240 -6.36 2.67 -28.37
N ASP A 241 -6.42 1.75 -27.41
CA ASP A 241 -7.29 0.56 -27.43
C ASP A 241 -8.79 0.89 -27.27
N GLY A 242 -9.14 2.19 -27.14
CA GLY A 242 -10.53 2.64 -26.99
C GLY A 242 -11.13 2.41 -25.61
N LYS A 243 -10.32 2.08 -24.59
CA LYS A 243 -10.80 1.87 -23.22
C LYS A 243 -11.17 3.20 -22.55
N SER A 244 -12.17 3.15 -21.67
CA SER A 244 -12.46 4.23 -20.72
C SER A 244 -11.47 4.13 -19.56
N VAL A 245 -10.67 5.18 -19.35
CA VAL A 245 -9.60 5.18 -18.34
C VAL A 245 -9.83 6.27 -17.29
N TYR A 246 -9.71 5.87 -16.03
CA TYR A 246 -9.57 6.78 -14.90
C TYR A 246 -8.11 6.79 -14.46
N PHE A 247 -7.41 7.91 -14.67
CA PHE A 247 -6.05 8.08 -14.22
C PHE A 247 -6.06 8.79 -12.86
N ILE A 248 -5.64 8.10 -11.80
CA ILE A 248 -5.71 8.60 -10.42
C ILE A 248 -4.30 8.73 -9.86
N VAL A 249 -3.96 9.94 -9.42
CA VAL A 249 -2.71 10.23 -8.71
C VAL A 249 -3.04 10.50 -7.25
N VAL A 250 -2.50 9.72 -6.33
CA VAL A 250 -2.61 9.96 -4.90
C VAL A 250 -1.29 10.57 -4.44
N ASP A 251 -1.31 11.82 -3.98
CA ASP A 251 -0.14 12.59 -3.54
C ASP A 251 0.59 11.89 -2.38
N CYS A 252 1.91 11.76 -2.47
CA CYS A 252 2.73 11.19 -1.40
C CYS A 252 2.30 9.75 -1.00
N PHE A 253 1.78 8.97 -1.94
CA PHE A 253 1.29 7.62 -1.69
C PHE A 253 2.40 6.57 -1.82
N ARG A 254 2.95 6.19 -0.66
CA ARG A 254 4.01 5.19 -0.54
C ARG A 254 3.56 3.79 -1.00
N LEU A 255 4.51 2.99 -1.46
CA LEU A 255 4.25 1.61 -1.88
C LEU A 255 3.69 0.75 -0.73
N ASP A 256 4.12 0.96 0.51
CA ASP A 256 3.60 0.21 1.66
C ASP A 256 2.15 0.59 2.01
N HIS A 257 1.75 1.85 1.77
CA HIS A 257 0.34 2.25 1.83
C HIS A 257 -0.48 1.51 0.76
N TRP A 258 0.02 1.43 -0.47
CA TRP A 258 -0.64 0.66 -1.54
C TRP A 258 -0.80 -0.81 -1.14
N LEU A 259 0.28 -1.48 -0.71
CA LEU A 259 0.23 -2.89 -0.33
C LEU A 259 -0.75 -3.16 0.82
N ALA A 260 -0.92 -2.20 1.74
CA ALA A 260 -1.90 -2.32 2.80
C ALA A 260 -3.35 -2.25 2.28
N VAL A 261 -3.63 -1.37 1.31
CA VAL A 261 -5.02 -1.15 0.83
C VAL A 261 -5.40 -2.04 -0.35
N GLU A 262 -4.42 -2.60 -1.08
CA GLU A 262 -4.63 -3.46 -2.24
C GLU A 262 -5.65 -4.59 -1.99
N PRO A 263 -5.63 -5.31 -0.84
CA PRO A 263 -6.60 -6.37 -0.56
C PRO A 263 -8.06 -5.91 -0.52
N LEU A 264 -8.31 -4.64 -0.14
CA LEU A 264 -9.66 -4.07 -0.09
C LEU A 264 -10.30 -3.96 -1.49
N LEU A 265 -9.49 -4.02 -2.55
CA LEU A 265 -9.91 -3.85 -3.94
C LEU A 265 -10.10 -5.17 -4.69
N TYR A 266 -9.62 -6.30 -4.16
CA TYR A 266 -9.76 -7.62 -4.80
C TYR A 266 -11.21 -8.03 -5.13
N PRO A 267 -12.24 -7.68 -4.32
CA PRO A 267 -13.62 -7.99 -4.69
C PRO A 267 -14.09 -7.28 -5.97
N TYR A 268 -13.48 -6.14 -6.32
CA TYR A 268 -13.96 -5.26 -7.39
C TYR A 268 -13.08 -5.29 -8.64
N PHE A 269 -11.79 -5.60 -8.47
CA PHE A 269 -10.79 -5.47 -9.54
C PHE A 269 -9.82 -6.64 -9.58
N SER A 270 -9.43 -7.00 -10.81
CA SER A 270 -8.16 -7.66 -11.08
C SER A 270 -7.06 -6.61 -11.13
N ILE A 271 -5.99 -6.85 -10.38
CA ILE A 271 -4.95 -5.87 -10.08
C ILE A 271 -3.66 -6.31 -10.74
N ASP A 272 -3.11 -5.45 -11.59
CA ASP A 272 -1.76 -5.57 -12.15
C ASP A 272 -0.90 -4.45 -11.55
N ARG A 273 0.01 -4.83 -10.66
CA ARG A 273 0.90 -3.91 -9.93
C ARG A 273 2.24 -3.83 -10.66
N GLN A 274 2.50 -2.67 -11.22
CA GLN A 274 3.76 -2.26 -11.80
C GLN A 274 4.37 -1.15 -10.93
N TYR A 275 5.55 -0.66 -11.33
CA TYR A 275 6.31 0.30 -10.54
C TYR A 275 6.91 1.37 -11.45
N SER A 276 7.11 2.55 -10.88
CA SER A 276 7.91 3.61 -11.49
C SER A 276 8.80 4.27 -10.45
N PHE A 277 9.78 5.03 -10.92
CA PHE A 277 10.65 5.84 -10.10
C PHE A 277 10.21 7.31 -10.22
N SER A 278 10.04 7.95 -9.07
CA SER A 278 9.89 9.41 -9.03
C SER A 278 11.16 10.07 -9.58
N ILE A 279 11.01 11.15 -10.35
CA ILE A 279 12.17 11.93 -10.76
C ILE A 279 12.74 12.73 -9.57
N LEU A 280 13.99 13.18 -9.69
CA LEU A 280 14.65 14.04 -8.71
C LEU A 280 14.45 15.53 -9.06
N PRO A 281 14.24 16.41 -8.06
CA PRO A 281 13.84 16.10 -6.69
C PRO A 281 12.50 15.34 -6.63
N SER A 282 12.37 14.39 -5.70
CA SER A 282 11.17 13.55 -5.51
C SER A 282 10.03 14.28 -4.81
N ALA A 283 9.69 15.45 -5.33
CA ALA A 283 8.76 16.39 -4.74
C ALA A 283 7.66 16.75 -5.75
N THR A 284 6.49 17.11 -5.22
CA THR A 284 5.25 17.30 -5.99
C THR A 284 5.46 18.15 -7.24
N MET A 285 6.09 19.32 -7.11
CA MET A 285 6.26 20.26 -8.24
C MET A 285 7.07 19.69 -9.41
N TYR A 286 7.99 18.77 -9.15
CA TYR A 286 8.83 18.13 -10.16
C TYR A 286 8.11 16.89 -10.69
N SER A 287 7.86 15.92 -9.82
CA SER A 287 7.37 14.60 -10.20
C SER A 287 5.95 14.62 -10.74
N ARG A 288 5.05 15.44 -10.17
CA ARG A 288 3.66 15.57 -10.66
C ARG A 288 3.61 16.22 -12.02
N ASN A 289 4.32 17.33 -12.20
CA ASN A 289 4.34 18.04 -13.47
C ASN A 289 5.00 17.20 -14.56
N ALA A 290 6.07 16.46 -14.23
CA ALA A 290 6.68 15.48 -15.12
C ALA A 290 5.70 14.36 -15.50
N LEU A 291 4.96 13.83 -14.52
CA LEU A 291 3.96 12.78 -14.73
C LEU A 291 2.82 13.23 -15.65
N PHE A 292 2.27 14.43 -15.46
CA PHE A 292 1.18 14.92 -16.33
C PHE A 292 1.68 15.40 -17.69
N SER A 293 2.87 15.98 -17.75
CA SER A 293 3.43 16.52 -18.99
C SER A 293 4.13 15.48 -19.83
N GLY A 294 4.65 14.38 -19.29
CA GLY A 294 5.56 13.48 -19.99
C GLY A 294 6.87 14.14 -20.44
N LEU A 295 7.32 15.16 -19.70
CA LEU A 295 8.52 15.96 -19.99
C LEU A 295 9.31 16.16 -18.71
N PHE A 296 10.63 16.24 -18.83
CA PHE A 296 11.45 16.60 -17.68
C PHE A 296 11.27 18.08 -17.29
N PRO A 297 11.55 18.46 -16.03
CA PRO A 297 11.45 19.83 -15.53
C PRO A 297 12.07 20.89 -16.45
N VAL A 298 13.29 20.66 -16.95
CA VAL A 298 13.95 21.60 -17.88
C VAL A 298 13.15 21.80 -19.18
N GLU A 299 12.55 20.73 -19.71
CA GLU A 299 11.77 20.79 -20.94
C GLU A 299 10.42 21.49 -20.72
N ILE A 300 9.82 21.35 -19.53
CA ILE A 300 8.61 22.09 -19.15
C ILE A 300 8.93 23.58 -19.06
N ALA A 301 10.02 23.94 -18.39
CA ALA A 301 10.47 25.32 -18.25
C ALA A 301 10.76 25.98 -19.61
N GLU A 302 11.35 25.25 -20.55
CA GLU A 302 11.65 25.75 -21.90
C GLU A 302 10.42 25.84 -22.80
N ARG A 303 9.58 24.81 -22.84
CA ARG A 303 8.44 24.72 -23.79
C ARG A 303 7.18 25.42 -23.29
N TYR A 304 7.01 25.47 -21.97
CA TYR A 304 5.83 26.02 -21.31
C TYR A 304 6.25 26.90 -20.12
N PRO A 305 7.05 27.96 -20.33
CA PRO A 305 7.54 28.82 -19.24
C PRO A 305 6.42 29.42 -18.40
N GLN A 306 5.23 29.65 -18.98
CA GLN A 306 4.06 30.12 -18.25
C GLN A 306 3.48 29.11 -17.24
N TYR A 307 3.84 27.82 -17.37
CA TYR A 307 3.42 26.74 -16.46
C TYR A 307 4.53 26.32 -15.49
N TRP A 308 5.72 26.94 -15.58
CA TRP A 308 6.86 26.66 -14.70
C TRP A 308 7.20 27.89 -13.86
N GLN A 309 7.07 27.78 -12.52
CA GLN A 309 7.40 28.87 -11.60
C GLN A 309 8.09 28.29 -10.35
N GLU A 310 9.39 28.44 -10.18
CA GLU A 310 10.02 27.99 -8.92
C GLU A 310 9.84 29.05 -7.83
N GLU A 311 8.89 28.84 -6.91
CA GLU A 311 8.72 29.73 -5.75
C GLU A 311 9.67 29.38 -4.61
N SER A 312 10.20 30.42 -3.93
CA SER A 312 11.22 30.31 -2.88
C SER A 312 10.76 29.58 -1.61
N ASP A 313 9.46 29.50 -1.38
CA ASP A 313 8.85 28.92 -0.17
C ASP A 313 8.33 27.48 -0.37
N GLY A 314 8.49 26.91 -1.57
CA GLY A 314 7.94 25.60 -1.90
C GLY A 314 6.41 25.55 -1.86
N SER A 315 5.72 26.71 -1.92
CA SER A 315 4.27 26.77 -1.84
C SER A 315 3.58 26.36 -3.15
N THR A 316 2.30 26.01 -3.02
CA THR A 316 1.46 25.20 -3.92
C THR A 316 1.09 25.83 -5.26
N SER A 317 1.74 26.90 -5.70
CA SER A 317 1.37 27.61 -6.94
C SER A 317 1.75 26.87 -8.23
N THR A 318 2.73 25.96 -8.16
CA THR A 318 3.29 25.22 -9.31
C THR A 318 2.45 24.07 -9.80
N ASN A 319 1.62 23.50 -8.93
CA ASN A 319 0.67 22.45 -9.24
C ASN A 319 -0.67 23.09 -9.59
N ARG A 320 -0.71 23.98 -10.58
CA ARG A 320 -1.95 24.62 -11.07
C ARG A 320 -2.30 24.22 -12.50
N TYR A 321 -1.32 23.69 -13.24
CA TYR A 321 -1.40 23.52 -14.68
C TYR A 321 -1.37 22.06 -15.14
N GLU A 322 -1.57 21.09 -14.23
CA GLU A 322 -1.54 19.66 -14.57
C GLU A 322 -2.54 19.30 -15.68
N ARG A 323 -3.71 19.93 -15.68
CA ARG A 323 -4.70 19.75 -16.75
C ARG A 323 -4.13 20.18 -18.10
N GLN A 324 -3.53 21.36 -18.17
CA GLN A 324 -2.97 21.94 -19.40
C GLN A 324 -1.78 21.12 -19.88
N LEU A 325 -0.92 20.69 -18.96
CA LEU A 325 0.21 19.81 -19.26
C LEU A 325 -0.27 18.46 -19.81
N LEU A 326 -1.32 17.87 -19.23
CA LEU A 326 -1.93 16.63 -19.72
C LEU A 326 -2.57 16.81 -21.11
N GLU A 327 -3.32 17.88 -21.33
CA GLU A 327 -3.91 18.19 -22.65
C GLU A 327 -2.81 18.36 -23.71
N ALA A 328 -1.72 19.06 -23.37
CA ALA A 328 -0.56 19.22 -24.24
C ALA A 328 0.14 17.87 -24.51
N HIS A 329 0.28 17.03 -23.49
CA HIS A 329 0.88 15.70 -23.63
C HIS A 329 0.08 14.81 -24.57
N LEU A 330 -1.23 14.68 -24.35
CA LEU A 330 -2.13 13.91 -25.22
C LEU A 330 -2.08 14.41 -26.67
N LYS A 331 -2.03 15.73 -26.86
CA LYS A 331 -1.90 16.34 -28.20
C LYS A 331 -0.59 15.94 -28.88
N ARG A 332 0.55 15.95 -28.16
CA ARG A 332 1.85 15.52 -28.72
C ARG A 332 1.87 14.03 -29.09
N ARG A 333 1.11 13.20 -28.38
CA ARG A 333 0.95 11.76 -28.67
C ARG A 333 -0.17 11.46 -29.67
N GLY A 334 -0.83 12.48 -30.23
CA GLY A 334 -1.89 12.31 -31.23
C GLY A 334 -3.19 11.70 -30.68
N VAL A 335 -3.38 11.66 -29.36
CA VAL A 335 -4.57 11.09 -28.72
C VAL A 335 -5.72 12.08 -28.80
N ARG A 336 -6.85 11.65 -29.38
CA ARG A 336 -8.09 12.45 -29.46
C ARG A 336 -9.17 11.82 -28.60
N LEU A 337 -9.60 12.54 -27.57
CA LEU A 337 -10.61 12.07 -26.62
C LEU A 337 -12.04 12.46 -27.08
N LYS A 338 -12.99 11.54 -26.94
CA LYS A 338 -14.43 11.80 -27.18
C LYS A 338 -15.29 10.94 -26.25
N PRO A 339 -15.85 11.50 -25.16
CA PRO A 339 -15.81 12.91 -24.72
C PRO A 339 -14.40 13.42 -24.32
N GLY A 340 -14.22 14.74 -24.25
CA GLY A 340 -12.93 15.36 -23.89
C GLY A 340 -12.46 15.02 -22.47
N LEU A 341 -11.20 15.39 -22.16
CA LEU A 341 -10.58 15.19 -20.84
C LEU A 341 -11.45 15.76 -19.71
N GLN A 342 -11.67 14.94 -18.69
CA GLN A 342 -12.13 15.42 -17.38
C GLN A 342 -10.92 15.48 -16.44
N TYR A 343 -10.76 16.59 -15.72
CA TYR A 343 -9.68 16.76 -14.75
C TYR A 343 -10.22 17.30 -13.43
N PHE A 344 -9.75 16.73 -12.32
CA PHE A 344 -10.20 17.06 -10.97
C PHE A 344 -9.12 16.96 -9.92
N LYS A 345 -9.26 17.79 -8.88
CA LYS A 345 -8.48 17.69 -7.64
C LYS A 345 -9.39 17.56 -6.44
N ILE A 346 -9.06 16.63 -5.55
CA ILE A 346 -9.74 16.43 -4.26
C ILE A 346 -8.80 16.88 -3.16
N PHE A 347 -9.12 18.02 -2.56
CA PHE A 347 -8.41 18.58 -1.39
C PHE A 347 -9.15 18.31 -0.08
N ASP A 348 -10.48 18.15 -0.14
CA ASP A 348 -11.33 17.94 1.02
C ASP A 348 -12.48 16.96 0.70
N ALA A 349 -13.23 16.57 1.75
CA ALA A 349 -14.37 15.67 1.61
C ALA A 349 -15.50 16.24 0.73
N ARG A 350 -15.64 17.57 0.63
CA ARG A 350 -16.68 18.21 -0.21
C ARG A 350 -16.34 18.08 -1.69
N GLY A 351 -15.09 18.35 -2.06
CA GLY A 351 -14.56 18.12 -3.40
C GLY A 351 -14.67 16.66 -3.80
N GLY A 352 -14.32 15.75 -2.88
CA GLY A 352 -14.49 14.31 -3.07
C GLY A 352 -15.93 13.92 -3.37
N ASN A 353 -16.89 14.34 -2.55
CA ASN A 353 -18.31 14.05 -2.76
C ASN A 353 -18.87 14.65 -4.05
N THR A 354 -18.38 15.83 -4.45
CA THR A 354 -18.76 16.47 -5.73
C THR A 354 -18.30 15.62 -6.91
N TYR A 355 -17.05 15.15 -6.89
CA TYR A 355 -16.53 14.28 -7.94
C TYR A 355 -17.22 12.92 -7.93
N LYS A 356 -17.47 12.30 -6.77
CA LYS A 356 -18.24 11.06 -6.64
C LYS A 356 -19.59 11.13 -7.36
N LYS A 357 -20.37 12.20 -7.12
CA LYS A 357 -21.65 12.42 -7.81
C LYS A 357 -21.48 12.55 -9.32
N ARG A 358 -20.41 13.22 -9.79
CA ARG A 358 -20.12 13.32 -11.23
C ARG A 358 -19.78 11.95 -11.83
N VAL A 359 -18.92 11.16 -11.19
CA VAL A 359 -18.57 9.81 -11.66
C VAL A 359 -19.82 8.95 -11.76
N ALA A 360 -20.68 8.94 -10.74
CA ALA A 360 -21.94 8.18 -10.75
C ALA A 360 -22.90 8.62 -11.88
N ALA A 361 -22.93 9.91 -12.22
CA ALA A 361 -23.77 10.44 -13.29
C ALA A 361 -23.18 10.28 -14.71
N THR A 362 -21.89 9.94 -14.82
CA THR A 362 -21.19 9.91 -16.10
C THR A 362 -21.48 8.61 -16.84
N LYS A 363 -22.17 8.70 -17.99
CA LYS A 363 -22.50 7.55 -18.83
C LYS A 363 -21.38 7.09 -19.76
N ARG A 364 -20.47 8.00 -20.12
CA ARG A 364 -19.36 7.74 -21.04
C ARG A 364 -18.17 8.62 -20.68
N THR A 365 -17.02 7.99 -20.51
CA THR A 365 -15.73 8.63 -20.24
C THR A 365 -14.71 8.14 -21.28
N SER A 366 -13.81 9.01 -21.73
CA SER A 366 -12.59 8.58 -22.43
C SER A 366 -11.42 8.57 -21.45
N LEU A 367 -11.07 9.75 -20.92
CA LEU A 367 -10.08 9.90 -19.85
C LEU A 367 -10.63 10.83 -18.77
N SER A 368 -10.63 10.36 -17.53
CA SER A 368 -10.79 11.21 -16.34
C SER A 368 -9.53 11.15 -15.51
N ALA A 369 -8.87 12.29 -15.32
CA ALA A 369 -7.70 12.44 -14.48
C ALA A 369 -8.08 13.05 -13.12
N LEU A 370 -7.60 12.44 -12.05
CA LEU A 370 -7.91 12.82 -10.68
C LEU A 370 -6.64 12.90 -9.84
N VAL A 371 -6.49 13.97 -9.07
CA VAL A 371 -5.40 14.13 -8.09
C VAL A 371 -5.99 14.22 -6.68
N ILE A 372 -5.40 13.51 -5.72
CA ILE A 372 -5.89 13.41 -4.33
C ILE A 372 -4.76 13.73 -3.37
N ASN A 373 -4.90 14.77 -2.55
CA ASN A 373 -3.78 15.32 -1.75
C ASN A 373 -3.79 14.91 -0.27
N PHE A 374 -4.70 14.04 0.16
CA PHE A 374 -4.94 13.83 1.59
C PHE A 374 -3.71 13.32 2.36
N ILE A 375 -2.96 12.37 1.80
CA ILE A 375 -1.79 11.77 2.47
C ILE A 375 -0.64 12.77 2.58
N ASP A 376 -0.43 13.61 1.58
CA ASP A 376 0.57 14.68 1.62
C ASP A 376 0.20 15.78 2.63
N ILE A 377 -1.09 16.12 2.74
CA ILE A 377 -1.58 17.04 3.79
C ILE A 377 -1.26 16.46 5.18
N LEU A 378 -1.50 15.16 5.41
CA LEU A 378 -1.12 14.51 6.68
C LEU A 378 0.39 14.57 6.92
N THR A 379 1.19 14.33 5.87
CA THR A 379 2.66 14.36 5.91
C THR A 379 3.17 15.73 6.35
N HIS A 380 2.72 16.81 5.70
CA HIS A 380 3.18 18.16 6.00
C HIS A 380 2.62 18.72 7.31
N GLN A 381 1.32 18.50 7.61
CA GLN A 381 0.67 19.03 8.81
C GLN A 381 1.12 18.33 10.09
N ARG A 382 1.68 17.12 10.01
CA ARG A 382 2.17 16.39 11.17
C ARG A 382 3.25 17.16 11.94
N SER A 383 4.18 17.81 11.25
CA SER A 383 5.23 18.63 11.90
C SER A 383 4.66 19.81 12.71
N GLN A 384 3.41 20.19 12.47
CA GLN A 384 2.71 21.32 13.09
C GLN A 384 1.58 20.87 14.03
N SER A 385 1.36 19.58 14.22
CA SER A 385 0.24 19.02 14.99
C SER A 385 0.70 17.90 15.92
N ASP A 386 0.66 18.16 17.22
CA ASP A 386 0.97 17.16 18.26
C ASP A 386 0.05 15.94 18.15
N VAL A 387 -1.22 16.13 17.78
CA VAL A 387 -2.19 15.04 17.60
C VAL A 387 -1.76 14.12 16.46
N LEU A 388 -1.38 14.68 15.30
CA LEU A 388 -0.92 13.87 14.17
C LEU A 388 0.41 13.16 14.47
N GLN A 389 1.29 13.77 15.27
CA GLN A 389 2.51 13.10 15.73
C GLN A 389 2.20 11.90 16.63
N GLN A 390 1.18 12.01 17.49
CA GLN A 390 0.73 10.91 18.34
C GLN A 390 -0.01 9.81 17.56
N LEU A 391 -0.74 10.17 16.51
CA LEU A 391 -1.48 9.20 15.67
C LEU A 391 -0.58 8.44 14.68
N ALA A 392 0.49 9.07 14.21
CA ALA A 392 1.46 8.46 13.29
C ALA A 392 2.90 8.65 13.78
N PRO A 393 3.29 8.06 14.93
CA PRO A 393 4.63 8.23 15.50
C PRO A 393 5.73 7.57 14.66
N ASP A 394 5.40 6.54 13.89
CA ASP A 394 6.33 5.76 13.07
C ASP A 394 5.69 5.31 11.74
N GLU A 395 6.45 4.57 10.92
CA GLU A 395 5.99 4.08 9.62
C GLU A 395 4.82 3.11 9.70
N ALA A 396 4.76 2.26 10.75
CA ALA A 396 3.69 1.29 10.90
C ALA A 396 2.37 1.99 11.22
N ALA A 397 2.39 2.94 12.15
CA ALA A 397 1.22 3.75 12.49
C ALA A 397 0.77 4.62 11.30
N PHE A 398 1.71 5.19 10.53
CA PHE A 398 1.37 5.97 9.35
C PHE A 398 0.68 5.12 8.27
N ARG A 399 1.15 3.88 8.05
CA ARG A 399 0.50 2.93 7.15
C ARG A 399 -0.88 2.52 7.64
N THR A 400 -1.06 2.27 8.94
CA THR A 400 -2.38 1.97 9.53
C THR A 400 -3.34 3.15 9.36
N LEU A 401 -2.86 4.38 9.53
CA LEU A 401 -3.64 5.59 9.27
C LEU A 401 -4.04 5.70 7.79
N ALA A 402 -3.11 5.45 6.87
CA ALA A 402 -3.38 5.45 5.43
C ALA A 402 -4.42 4.38 5.04
N HIS A 403 -4.31 3.17 5.61
CA HIS A 403 -5.28 2.10 5.40
C HIS A 403 -6.68 2.49 5.90
N SER A 404 -6.78 2.97 7.15
CA SER A 404 -8.05 3.41 7.75
C SER A 404 -8.67 4.58 6.98
N TRP A 405 -7.86 5.56 6.57
CA TRP A 405 -8.35 6.62 5.69
C TRP A 405 -8.93 6.04 4.41
N PHE A 406 -8.19 5.17 3.72
CA PHE A 406 -8.60 4.64 2.43
C PHE A 406 -9.92 3.86 2.54
N SER A 407 -10.07 2.97 3.52
CA SER A 407 -11.29 2.15 3.73
C SER A 407 -12.54 2.99 3.99
N HIS A 408 -12.38 4.20 4.50
CA HIS A 408 -13.48 5.15 4.76
C HIS A 408 -13.49 6.36 3.79
N SER A 409 -12.64 6.34 2.77
CA SER A 409 -12.45 7.48 1.87
C SER A 409 -13.51 7.55 0.78
N VAL A 410 -13.75 8.77 0.30
CA VAL A 410 -14.54 8.98 -0.93
C VAL A 410 -13.82 8.38 -2.15
N LEU A 411 -12.49 8.22 -2.11
CA LEU A 411 -11.74 7.53 -3.16
C LEU A 411 -12.17 6.08 -3.29
N PHE A 412 -12.30 5.34 -2.18
CA PHE A 412 -12.75 3.96 -2.20
C PHE A 412 -14.18 3.83 -2.78
N ASP A 413 -15.08 4.73 -2.41
CA ASP A 413 -16.41 4.82 -3.02
C ASP A 413 -16.33 5.07 -4.54
N ILE A 414 -15.48 6.01 -4.97
CA ILE A 414 -15.27 6.33 -6.39
C ILE A 414 -14.78 5.10 -7.15
N LEU A 415 -13.80 4.37 -6.60
CA LEU A 415 -13.27 3.15 -7.21
C LEU A 415 -14.36 2.08 -7.38
N ARG A 416 -15.22 1.88 -6.38
CA ARG A 416 -16.36 0.95 -6.48
C ARG A 416 -17.35 1.35 -7.58
N ILE A 417 -17.64 2.64 -7.72
CA ILE A 417 -18.50 3.15 -8.80
C ILE A 417 -17.83 2.92 -10.16
N ILE A 418 -16.52 3.14 -10.28
CA ILE A 418 -15.78 2.91 -11.52
C ILE A 418 -15.78 1.42 -11.90
N ALA A 419 -15.62 0.53 -10.91
CA ALA A 419 -15.70 -0.92 -11.11
C ALA A 419 -17.07 -1.31 -11.70
N ALA A 420 -18.16 -0.84 -11.09
CA ALA A 420 -19.52 -1.09 -11.56
C ALA A 420 -19.81 -0.52 -12.96
N GLN A 421 -19.04 0.47 -13.41
CA GLN A 421 -19.12 1.03 -14.77
C GLN A 421 -18.28 0.27 -15.80
N GLY A 422 -17.50 -0.74 -15.38
CA GLY A 422 -16.63 -1.51 -16.28
C GLY A 422 -15.46 -0.71 -16.84
N ALA A 423 -15.03 0.38 -16.19
CA ALA A 423 -13.93 1.22 -16.65
C ALA A 423 -12.59 0.87 -15.96
N THR A 424 -11.49 1.01 -16.71
CA THR A 424 -10.14 0.73 -16.19
C THR A 424 -9.64 1.89 -15.35
N VAL A 425 -8.98 1.60 -14.23
CA VAL A 425 -8.24 2.59 -13.45
C VAL A 425 -6.74 2.39 -13.64
N VAL A 426 -6.00 3.47 -13.80
CA VAL A 426 -4.54 3.49 -13.60
C VAL A 426 -4.27 4.38 -12.41
N LEU A 427 -3.85 3.79 -11.29
CA LEU A 427 -3.56 4.48 -10.03
C LEU A 427 -2.06 4.57 -9.82
N THR A 428 -1.55 5.73 -9.43
CA THR A 428 -0.12 5.94 -9.15
C THR A 428 0.09 6.98 -8.07
N SER A 429 1.35 7.15 -7.66
CA SER A 429 1.82 8.33 -6.92
C SER A 429 2.79 9.16 -7.77
N ASP A 430 2.95 10.43 -7.42
CA ASP A 430 4.04 11.28 -7.92
C ASP A 430 5.36 11.00 -7.19
N HIS A 431 5.31 10.87 -5.88
CA HIS A 431 6.42 10.45 -5.02
C HIS A 431 5.88 9.73 -3.78
N GLY A 432 6.75 9.13 -2.97
CA GLY A 432 6.40 8.71 -1.63
C GLY A 432 6.97 9.65 -0.57
N SER A 433 7.36 9.09 0.58
CA SER A 433 7.99 9.83 1.68
C SER A 433 8.81 8.90 2.58
N VAL A 434 9.77 9.48 3.28
CA VAL A 434 10.63 8.78 4.24
C VAL A 434 10.53 9.39 5.63
N PHE A 435 10.58 8.53 6.64
CA PHE A 435 10.59 8.94 8.03
C PHE A 435 11.97 9.44 8.45
N CYS A 436 12.14 10.76 8.57
CA CYS A 436 13.43 11.42 8.74
C CYS A 436 13.87 11.50 10.20
N ASN A 437 15.03 10.92 10.55
CA ASN A 437 15.57 10.98 11.91
C ASN A 437 16.95 11.63 12.03
N ARG A 438 17.69 11.77 10.92
CA ARG A 438 19.05 12.31 10.95
C ARG A 438 19.11 13.73 10.40
N ALA A 439 19.21 14.73 11.30
CA ALA A 439 19.47 16.09 10.87
C ALA A 439 20.90 16.24 10.33
N THR A 440 21.07 16.94 9.22
CA THR A 440 22.38 17.37 8.70
C THR A 440 22.33 18.87 8.35
N PRO A 441 23.40 19.64 8.63
CA PRO A 441 23.43 21.06 8.32
C PRO A 441 23.42 21.30 6.81
N ALA A 442 22.62 22.28 6.36
CA ALA A 442 22.68 22.81 5.01
C ALA A 442 23.08 24.29 5.03
N PHE A 443 24.14 24.61 4.31
CA PHE A 443 24.68 25.95 4.13
C PHE A 443 24.18 26.52 2.80
N GLY A 444 23.74 27.76 2.82
CA GLY A 444 23.23 28.47 1.66
C GLY A 444 22.98 29.94 2.01
N ASN A 445 22.66 30.74 1.00
CA ASN A 445 22.29 32.14 1.19
C ASN A 445 20.82 32.27 1.65
N ARG A 446 20.35 33.51 1.88
CA ARG A 446 18.96 33.78 2.30
C ARG A 446 17.90 33.40 1.26
N GLU A 447 18.29 33.26 0.00
CA GLU A 447 17.41 32.91 -1.12
C GLU A 447 17.27 31.38 -1.28
N THR A 448 18.02 30.60 -0.50
CA THR A 448 17.98 29.14 -0.53
C THR A 448 16.64 28.62 -0.04
N THR A 449 16.03 27.71 -0.81
CA THR A 449 14.67 27.20 -0.55
C THR A 449 14.52 26.52 0.82
N THR A 450 13.30 26.47 1.35
CA THR A 450 13.02 26.01 2.71
C THR A 450 12.85 24.49 2.86
N SER A 451 12.70 23.75 1.76
CA SER A 451 12.49 22.28 1.78
C SER A 451 13.52 21.55 2.65
N LEU A 452 13.07 20.50 3.35
CA LEU A 452 13.89 19.75 4.31
C LEU A 452 14.64 18.59 3.65
N ARG A 453 14.25 18.17 2.45
CA ARG A 453 14.90 17.05 1.74
C ARG A 453 15.66 17.47 0.51
N PHE A 454 15.42 18.68 0.00
CA PHE A 454 16.24 19.28 -1.03
C PHE A 454 16.40 20.78 -0.81
N LYS A 455 17.49 21.34 -1.30
CA LYS A 455 17.70 22.79 -1.35
C LYS A 455 18.05 23.21 -2.77
N ILE A 456 17.57 24.39 -3.14
CA ILE A 456 17.91 25.08 -4.39
C ILE A 456 18.45 26.44 -4.01
N GLY A 457 19.56 26.83 -4.60
CA GLY A 457 20.21 28.10 -4.29
C GLY A 457 21.61 28.16 -4.86
N ALA A 458 22.35 29.20 -4.50
CA ALA A 458 23.73 29.38 -4.91
C ALA A 458 24.70 29.01 -3.79
N ASN A 459 25.85 28.42 -4.17
CA ASN A 459 26.93 28.04 -3.24
C ASN A 459 26.45 27.13 -2.11
N LEU A 460 25.62 26.14 -2.44
CA LEU A 460 25.10 25.20 -1.46
C LEU A 460 26.22 24.35 -0.87
N GLY A 461 26.07 24.02 0.41
CA GLY A 461 26.95 23.13 1.17
C GLY A 461 26.16 22.27 2.15
N CYS A 462 26.69 21.10 2.46
CA CYS A 462 26.21 20.14 3.46
C CYS A 462 27.34 19.15 3.77
N GLU A 463 27.14 18.32 4.78
CA GLU A 463 28.08 17.24 5.09
C GLU A 463 28.18 16.22 3.94
N GLU A 464 29.40 15.77 3.67
CA GLU A 464 29.69 14.77 2.64
C GLU A 464 29.03 13.42 2.97
N GLY A 465 28.52 12.74 1.95
CA GLY A 465 27.83 11.45 2.10
C GLY A 465 26.36 11.54 2.54
N ASN A 466 25.93 12.64 3.15
CA ASN A 466 24.53 12.81 3.58
C ASN A 466 23.59 13.32 2.47
N ALA A 467 24.15 13.80 1.36
CA ALA A 467 23.40 14.37 0.26
C ALA A 467 24.14 14.24 -1.07
N VAL A 468 23.38 14.34 -2.17
CA VAL A 468 23.89 14.44 -3.53
C VAL A 468 23.91 15.89 -3.97
N TYR A 469 25.03 16.33 -4.57
CA TYR A 469 25.17 17.67 -5.15
C TYR A 469 24.94 17.65 -6.65
N LEU A 470 23.97 18.43 -7.12
CA LEU A 470 23.73 18.65 -8.54
C LEU A 470 24.23 20.06 -8.90
N ARG A 471 25.54 20.17 -9.16
CA ARG A 471 26.22 21.44 -9.51
C ARG A 471 25.92 21.92 -10.93
N ASN A 472 25.54 21.00 -11.81
CA ASN A 472 25.10 21.33 -13.16
C ASN A 472 23.69 20.75 -13.38
N PRO A 473 22.62 21.49 -13.02
CA PRO A 473 21.27 20.93 -13.01
C PRO A 473 20.81 20.39 -14.37
N GLN A 474 21.33 20.94 -15.48
CA GLN A 474 20.98 20.49 -16.83
C GLN A 474 21.39 19.03 -17.10
N ASP A 475 22.50 18.57 -16.50
CA ASP A 475 22.93 17.16 -16.58
C ASP A 475 21.89 16.20 -15.99
N TYR A 476 21.05 16.71 -15.09
CA TYR A 476 19.98 15.98 -14.40
C TYR A 476 18.58 16.32 -14.94
N ARG A 477 18.52 17.00 -16.11
CA ARG A 477 17.28 17.50 -16.73
C ARG A 477 16.48 18.47 -15.84
N LEU A 478 17.19 19.23 -15.00
CA LEU A 478 16.62 20.26 -14.13
C LEU A 478 16.84 21.67 -14.68
N PRO A 479 15.96 22.64 -14.36
CA PRO A 479 16.13 24.02 -14.80
C PRO A 479 17.35 24.67 -14.17
N ALA A 480 18.08 25.44 -14.97
CA ALA A 480 19.30 26.15 -14.60
C ALA A 480 19.27 27.60 -15.12
N GLU A 481 18.33 28.41 -14.64
CA GLU A 481 18.13 29.80 -15.10
C GLU A 481 19.33 30.70 -14.82
N THR A 482 20.14 30.34 -13.81
CA THR A 482 21.42 31.00 -13.51
C THR A 482 22.54 29.99 -13.41
N ALA A 483 23.75 30.38 -13.81
CA ALA A 483 24.94 29.52 -13.75
C ALA A 483 25.35 29.13 -12.32
N SER A 484 24.88 29.87 -11.32
CA SER A 484 25.14 29.59 -9.90
C SER A 484 24.06 28.73 -9.24
N LYS A 485 23.03 28.30 -9.98
CA LYS A 485 21.92 27.53 -9.43
C LYS A 485 22.36 26.08 -9.22
N ASP A 486 22.47 25.69 -7.96
CA ASP A 486 22.78 24.35 -7.53
C ASP A 486 21.56 23.70 -6.86
N TYR A 487 21.57 22.36 -6.81
CA TYR A 487 20.66 21.58 -5.99
C TYR A 487 21.47 20.70 -5.03
N ILE A 488 20.97 20.52 -3.81
CA ILE A 488 21.38 19.41 -2.94
C ILE A 488 20.17 18.57 -2.56
N LEU A 489 20.31 17.26 -2.58
CA LEU A 489 19.26 16.28 -2.28
C LEU A 489 19.70 15.41 -1.11
N ALA A 490 18.93 15.37 -0.03
CA ALA A 490 19.24 14.52 1.12
C ALA A 490 19.12 13.04 0.74
N LYS A 491 20.07 12.22 1.20
CA LYS A 491 20.07 10.76 1.02
C LYS A 491 19.43 10.09 2.22
N ASP A 492 18.97 8.86 2.04
CA ASP A 492 18.46 8.00 3.11
C ASP A 492 17.37 8.72 3.93
N ASP A 493 17.41 8.70 5.27
CA ASP A 493 16.53 9.44 6.18
C ASP A 493 17.11 10.77 6.72
N TYR A 494 18.09 11.36 6.01
CA TYR A 494 18.66 12.66 6.38
C TYR A 494 17.72 13.83 6.08
N TYR A 495 17.76 14.89 6.87
CA TYR A 495 17.04 16.12 6.52
C TYR A 495 17.88 17.35 6.82
N PHE A 496 17.74 18.34 5.95
CA PHE A 496 18.47 19.58 6.02
C PHE A 496 17.91 20.48 7.11
N VAL A 497 18.81 20.98 7.94
CA VAL A 497 18.51 21.98 8.94
C VAL A 497 19.47 23.15 8.75
N TYR A 498 18.97 24.38 8.80
CA TYR A 498 19.85 25.54 8.76
C TYR A 498 20.75 25.57 10.00
N PRO A 499 22.03 25.92 9.87
CA PRO A 499 22.96 26.02 11.00
C PRO A 499 22.47 27.00 12.08
N ASN A 500 21.80 28.07 11.67
CA ASN A 500 21.16 29.02 12.57
C ASN A 500 19.97 28.33 13.24
N ASP A 501 19.98 28.24 14.57
CA ASP A 501 19.00 27.51 15.39
C ASP A 501 18.90 26.00 15.10
N PHE A 502 20.03 25.35 14.74
CA PHE A 502 20.07 23.93 14.36
C PHE A 502 19.32 23.00 15.34
N TYR A 503 19.57 23.11 16.65
CA TYR A 503 18.93 22.24 17.64
C TYR A 503 17.43 22.47 17.81
N LYS A 504 16.94 23.69 17.55
CA LYS A 504 15.51 24.00 17.59
C LYS A 504 14.79 23.30 16.44
N TYR A 505 15.27 23.50 15.22
CA TYR A 505 14.67 22.91 14.03
C TYR A 505 14.90 21.40 13.94
N LYS A 506 16.04 20.90 14.43
CA LYS A 506 16.27 19.45 14.62
C LYS A 506 15.14 18.85 15.46
N ARG A 507 14.85 19.39 16.65
CA ARG A 507 13.76 18.89 17.51
C ARG A 507 12.39 19.02 16.86
N GLN A 508 12.15 20.07 16.10
CA GLN A 508 10.85 20.31 15.46
C GLN A 508 10.55 19.29 14.34
N PHE A 509 11.55 18.93 13.53
CA PHE A 509 11.34 18.11 12.33
C PHE A 509 11.82 16.66 12.47
N GLN A 510 12.46 16.31 13.59
CA GLN A 510 12.88 14.94 13.87
C GLN A 510 11.68 14.01 13.96
N GLY A 511 11.81 12.83 13.33
CA GLY A 511 10.75 11.83 13.29
C GLY A 511 9.55 12.30 12.50
N GLY A 512 9.76 13.07 11.42
CA GLY A 512 8.72 13.53 10.50
C GLY A 512 8.82 12.83 9.14
N PHE A 513 7.68 12.59 8.49
CA PHE A 513 7.67 12.14 7.10
C PHE A 513 7.95 13.31 6.17
N GLN A 514 8.90 13.15 5.26
CA GLN A 514 9.29 14.18 4.29
C GLN A 514 9.55 13.55 2.93
N HIS A 515 9.58 14.38 1.89
CA HIS A 515 9.85 13.98 0.50
C HIS A 515 10.71 15.01 -0.21
N GLY A 516 11.26 14.64 -1.38
CA GLY A 516 12.12 15.47 -2.21
C GLY A 516 13.58 15.04 -2.28
N GLY A 517 13.98 14.05 -1.47
CA GLY A 517 15.32 13.49 -1.43
C GLY A 517 15.43 12.18 -2.18
N ILE A 518 16.36 11.34 -1.75
CA ILE A 518 16.64 10.02 -2.34
C ILE A 518 16.49 8.96 -1.26
N SER A 519 15.49 8.10 -1.42
CA SER A 519 15.26 6.89 -0.62
C SER A 519 14.33 5.95 -1.39
N MET A 520 14.31 4.65 -1.04
CA MET A 520 13.40 3.68 -1.65
C MET A 520 11.94 4.12 -1.47
N GLY A 521 11.60 4.62 -0.28
CA GLY A 521 10.25 5.06 0.07
C GLY A 521 9.80 6.37 -0.58
N GLU A 522 10.71 7.21 -1.06
CA GLU A 522 10.38 8.39 -1.85
C GLU A 522 10.29 8.09 -3.36
N LEU A 523 11.21 7.27 -3.87
CA LEU A 523 11.38 7.09 -5.32
C LEU A 523 10.55 5.94 -5.88
N ILE A 524 10.47 4.79 -5.23
CA ILE A 524 9.76 3.62 -5.79
C ILE A 524 8.26 3.78 -5.55
N THR A 525 7.54 4.16 -6.59
CA THR A 525 6.10 4.41 -6.54
C THR A 525 5.31 3.28 -7.22
N PRO A 526 4.12 2.93 -6.69
CA PRO A 526 3.24 1.97 -7.36
C PRO A 526 2.64 2.58 -8.63
N VAL A 527 2.55 1.80 -9.70
CA VAL A 527 1.71 2.08 -10.87
C VAL A 527 0.80 0.90 -11.09
N VAL A 528 -0.48 1.06 -10.81
CA VAL A 528 -1.42 -0.05 -10.71
C VAL A 528 -2.50 0.07 -11.75
N THR A 529 -2.64 -0.96 -12.59
CA THR A 529 -3.82 -1.10 -13.45
C THR A 529 -4.88 -1.90 -12.71
N LEU A 530 -6.04 -1.30 -12.47
CA LEU A 530 -7.22 -1.97 -11.94
C LEU A 530 -8.20 -2.22 -13.08
N THR A 531 -8.43 -3.51 -13.38
CA THR A 531 -9.40 -3.95 -14.37
C THR A 531 -10.63 -4.50 -13.64
N PRO A 532 -11.85 -3.97 -13.86
CA PRO A 532 -13.03 -4.43 -13.16
C PRO A 532 -13.24 -5.94 -13.30
N ARG A 533 -13.59 -6.61 -12.20
CA ARG A 533 -14.12 -7.98 -12.23
C ARG A 533 -15.60 -7.88 -12.60
N LEU A 534 -15.96 -8.53 -13.71
CA LEU A 534 -17.34 -8.58 -14.19
C LEU A 534 -18.18 -9.56 -13.37
#